data_AF-A0A0L8FYZ6-F1
#
_entry.id   AF-A0A0L8FYZ6-F1
#
_cell.length_a   1.000
_cell.length_b   1.000
_cell.length_c   1.000
_cell.angle_alpha   90.00
_cell.angle_beta   90.00
_cell.angle_gamma   90.00
#
_symmetry.space_group_name_H-M   'P 1'
#
loop_
_entity.id
_entity.type
_entity.pdbx_description
1 polymer ?
#
loop_
_entity_poly.entity_id
_entity_poly.type
_entity_poly.pdbx_seq_one_letter_code
_entity_poly.pdbx_strand_id
1 'polypeptide(L)'
;MFEKGFKPFIYHHYKKGDIDPIDLCVKHYTEKVQKPQAYPDTDLIYDFDQKAPQHYSILVQTAAHVAGAAYYYQKKDVINNPWGDENIYGLSIHPKYGGWFAIRAAIIFKNLKFPDLKKKDPVDILPDQKTRINLLTMLNKDFKYWEARDIIEVSEKYTEEAIKYFKTMPKNRYKLIEEMLANKNDNA
;
A
#
# COMPACT_ATOMS: atom_id res chain seq x y z
N MET A 1 1.25 -9.92 -3.62
CA MET A 1 2.42 -9.14 -4.11
C MET A 1 3.73 -9.73 -3.61
N PHE A 2 3.90 -9.96 -2.30
CA PHE A 2 5.16 -10.44 -1.74
C PHE A 2 5.63 -11.77 -2.37
N GLU A 3 4.82 -12.83 -2.28
CA GLU A 3 5.21 -14.16 -2.80
C GLU A 3 5.40 -14.20 -4.31
N LYS A 4 4.48 -13.59 -5.06
CA LYS A 4 4.39 -13.74 -6.52
C LYS A 4 5.07 -12.64 -7.33
N GLY A 5 5.46 -11.54 -6.68
CA GLY A 5 6.08 -10.39 -7.33
C GLY A 5 7.44 -10.08 -6.74
N PHE A 6 7.47 -9.85 -5.42
CA PHE A 6 8.69 -9.45 -4.72
C PHE A 6 9.74 -10.56 -4.65
N LYS A 7 9.39 -11.78 -4.25
CA LYS A 7 10.36 -12.89 -4.20
C LYS A 7 10.96 -13.18 -5.59
N PRO A 8 10.17 -13.33 -6.67
CA PRO A 8 10.74 -13.45 -8.02
C PRO A 8 11.63 -12.27 -8.41
N PHE A 9 11.28 -11.04 -8.02
CA PHE A 9 12.12 -9.88 -8.27
C PHE A 9 13.47 -9.98 -7.53
N ILE A 10 13.46 -10.35 -6.25
CA ILE A 10 14.68 -10.60 -5.47
C ILE A 10 15.54 -11.67 -6.14
N TYR A 11 14.94 -12.75 -6.61
CA TYR A 11 15.65 -13.89 -7.16
C TYR A 11 16.29 -13.68 -8.53
N HIS A 12 15.86 -12.69 -9.30
CA HIS A 12 16.26 -12.55 -10.71
C HIS A 12 16.73 -11.14 -11.08
N HIS A 13 16.40 -10.12 -10.28
CA HIS A 13 16.62 -8.72 -10.63
C HIS A 13 17.33 -7.91 -9.56
N TYR A 14 17.17 -8.25 -8.28
CA TYR A 14 17.85 -7.56 -7.18
C TYR A 14 19.37 -7.74 -7.25
N LYS A 15 20.09 -6.63 -7.00
CA LYS A 15 21.55 -6.61 -6.89
C LYS A 15 21.95 -6.26 -5.47
N LYS A 16 23.01 -6.90 -4.97
CA LYS A 16 23.53 -6.59 -3.63
C LYS A 16 23.91 -5.12 -3.55
N GLY A 17 23.36 -4.42 -2.57
CA GLY A 17 23.54 -2.97 -2.37
C GLY A 17 22.37 -2.11 -2.84
N ASP A 18 21.38 -2.69 -3.54
CA ASP A 18 20.15 -2.00 -3.89
C ASP A 18 19.42 -1.50 -2.63
N ILE A 19 19.01 -0.24 -2.66
CA ILE A 19 18.26 0.44 -1.60
C ILE A 19 16.77 0.29 -1.89
N ASP A 20 15.98 0.06 -0.83
CA ASP A 20 14.52 -0.11 -0.87
C ASP A 20 14.02 -1.12 -1.94
N PRO A 21 14.31 -2.42 -1.77
CA PRO A 21 14.04 -3.43 -2.80
C PRO A 21 12.56 -3.61 -3.15
N ILE A 22 11.65 -3.26 -2.22
CA ILE A 22 10.20 -3.26 -2.49
C ILE A 22 9.85 -2.17 -3.51
N ASP A 23 10.46 -1.00 -3.40
CA ASP A 23 10.18 0.15 -4.26
C ASP A 23 10.75 -0.12 -5.66
N LEU A 24 11.94 -0.73 -5.73
CA LEU A 24 12.51 -1.23 -6.99
C LEU A 24 11.64 -2.32 -7.63
N CYS A 25 11.12 -3.26 -6.84
CA CYS A 25 10.18 -4.26 -7.34
C CYS A 25 8.92 -3.61 -7.91
N VAL A 26 8.33 -2.64 -7.21
CA VAL A 26 7.14 -1.91 -7.68
C VAL A 26 7.44 -1.19 -9.00
N LYS A 27 8.57 -0.48 -9.10
CA LYS A 27 9.03 0.17 -10.35
C LYS A 27 9.15 -0.85 -11.48
N HIS A 28 9.89 -1.93 -11.26
CA HIS A 28 10.11 -2.98 -12.24
C HIS A 28 8.82 -3.53 -12.88
N TYR A 29 7.75 -3.71 -12.10
CA TYR A 29 6.49 -4.20 -12.64
C TYR A 29 5.59 -3.10 -13.22
N THR A 30 5.62 -1.89 -12.65
CA THR A 30 4.79 -0.77 -13.14
C THR A 30 5.33 -0.16 -14.43
N GLU A 31 6.65 -0.11 -14.61
CA GLU A 31 7.29 0.36 -15.85
C GLU A 31 6.95 -0.54 -17.04
N LYS A 32 6.63 -1.81 -16.82
CA LYS A 32 6.12 -2.71 -17.89
C LYS A 32 4.74 -2.29 -18.43
N VAL A 33 4.00 -1.45 -17.69
CA VAL A 33 2.74 -0.85 -18.15
C VAL A 33 2.99 0.27 -19.15
N GLN A 34 4.12 0.99 -19.00
CA GLN A 34 4.58 1.93 -20.02
C GLN A 34 5.02 1.13 -21.25
N LYS A 35 4.12 1.01 -22.22
CA LYS A 35 4.43 0.48 -23.54
C LYS A 35 4.54 1.68 -24.47
N PRO A 36 5.74 2.13 -24.88
CA PRO A 36 5.89 3.31 -25.71
C PRO A 36 5.04 3.28 -26.99
N GLN A 37 4.78 2.09 -27.53
CA GLN A 37 3.96 1.92 -28.73
C GLN A 37 2.44 2.00 -28.47
N ALA A 38 1.98 1.78 -27.23
CA ALA A 38 0.55 1.79 -26.89
C ALA A 38 0.15 3.00 -26.03
N TYR A 39 0.99 3.38 -25.07
CA TYR A 39 0.75 4.44 -24.09
C TYR A 39 2.00 5.30 -23.88
N PRO A 40 2.49 6.01 -24.91
CA PRO A 40 3.74 6.78 -24.83
C PRO A 40 3.71 7.93 -23.82
N ASP A 41 2.52 8.48 -23.53
CA ASP A 41 2.34 9.58 -22.58
C ASP A 41 1.67 9.10 -21.29
N THR A 42 2.47 8.40 -20.48
CA THR A 42 2.06 7.78 -19.22
C THR A 42 2.97 8.24 -18.08
N ASP A 43 2.39 8.91 -17.08
CA ASP A 43 3.11 9.19 -15.83
C ASP A 43 2.91 8.04 -14.83
N LEU A 44 3.99 7.64 -14.19
CA LEU A 44 3.97 6.76 -13.02
C LEU A 44 4.32 7.62 -11.81
N ILE A 45 3.43 7.64 -10.82
CA ILE A 45 3.65 8.33 -9.55
C ILE A 45 3.52 7.32 -8.42
N TYR A 46 4.57 7.16 -7.63
CA TYR A 46 4.67 6.14 -6.59
C TYR A 46 4.26 6.67 -5.20
N ASP A 47 3.92 5.76 -4.29
CA ASP A 47 3.59 6.09 -2.89
C ASP A 47 4.76 6.74 -2.13
N PHE A 48 5.99 6.49 -2.57
CA PHE A 48 7.22 7.02 -2.00
C PHE A 48 7.79 8.25 -2.74
N ASP A 49 7.18 8.70 -3.84
CA ASP A 49 7.69 9.86 -4.57
C ASP A 49 7.43 11.16 -3.78
N GLN A 50 8.48 11.96 -3.61
CA GLN A 50 8.43 13.23 -2.89
C GLN A 50 8.99 14.37 -3.75
N LYS A 51 8.30 15.52 -3.74
CA LYS A 51 8.77 16.77 -4.36
C LYS A 51 9.75 17.54 -3.47
N ALA A 52 9.59 17.38 -2.16
CA ALA A 52 10.43 17.91 -1.10
C ALA A 52 10.26 17.00 0.13
N PRO A 53 11.13 17.08 1.15
CA PRO A 53 10.98 16.26 2.35
C PRO A 53 9.56 16.36 2.93
N GLN A 54 8.90 15.20 3.08
CA GLN A 54 7.51 15.07 3.57
C GLN A 54 6.42 15.67 2.65
N HIS A 55 6.77 16.15 1.46
CA HIS A 55 5.82 16.59 0.44
C HIS A 55 5.69 15.53 -0.65
N TYR A 56 4.79 14.57 -0.40
CA TYR A 56 4.51 13.47 -1.32
C TYR A 56 3.85 13.97 -2.62
N SER A 57 4.25 13.38 -3.74
CA SER A 57 3.74 13.71 -5.07
C SER A 57 2.26 13.35 -5.26
N ILE A 58 1.74 12.40 -4.46
CA ILE A 58 0.36 11.94 -4.51
C ILE A 58 -0.16 11.51 -3.12
N LEU A 59 -1.44 11.78 -2.86
CA LEU A 59 -2.16 11.25 -1.70
C LEU A 59 -2.81 9.90 -2.04
N VAL A 60 -2.04 8.82 -1.94
CA VAL A 60 -2.46 7.49 -2.42
C VAL A 60 -3.76 6.96 -1.79
N GLN A 61 -4.02 7.25 -0.52
CA GLN A 61 -5.26 6.84 0.16
C GLN A 61 -6.49 7.54 -0.42
N THR A 62 -6.35 8.81 -0.80
CA THR A 62 -7.41 9.55 -1.49
C THR A 62 -7.63 9.00 -2.90
N ALA A 63 -6.54 8.72 -3.63
CA ALA A 63 -6.61 8.11 -4.97
C ALA A 63 -7.33 6.75 -4.93
N ALA A 64 -6.99 5.88 -3.98
CA ALA A 64 -7.66 4.58 -3.81
C ALA A 64 -9.14 4.71 -3.43
N HIS A 65 -9.49 5.73 -2.63
CA HIS A 65 -10.88 6.00 -2.26
C HIS A 65 -11.71 6.41 -3.47
N VAL A 66 -11.26 7.40 -4.24
CA VAL A 66 -12.04 7.89 -5.40
C VAL A 66 -12.07 6.89 -6.55
N ALA A 67 -11.11 5.96 -6.61
CA ALA A 67 -11.12 4.82 -7.52
C ALA A 67 -12.04 3.67 -7.08
N GLY A 68 -12.66 3.77 -5.90
CA GLY A 68 -13.55 2.73 -5.36
C GLY A 68 -12.83 1.48 -4.87
N ALA A 69 -11.51 1.52 -4.68
CA ALA A 69 -10.70 0.37 -4.31
C ALA A 69 -10.73 0.06 -2.81
N ALA A 70 -10.66 1.09 -1.97
CA ALA A 70 -10.70 0.96 -0.52
C ALA A 70 -11.31 2.21 0.11
N TYR A 71 -12.19 2.05 1.10
CA TYR A 71 -12.71 3.20 1.83
C TYR A 71 -11.58 3.80 2.68
N TYR A 72 -11.50 5.13 2.75
CA TYR A 72 -10.43 5.85 3.44
C TYR A 72 -11.03 6.53 4.67
N TYR A 73 -10.95 5.85 5.81
CA TYR A 73 -11.50 6.30 7.08
C TYR A 73 -10.62 7.40 7.66
N GLN A 74 -11.23 8.54 7.94
CA GLN A 74 -10.60 9.75 8.44
C GLN A 74 -11.32 10.25 9.69
N LYS A 75 -10.69 11.18 10.42
CA LYS A 75 -11.29 11.85 11.58
C LYS A 75 -12.69 12.40 11.29
N LYS A 76 -12.89 12.98 10.10
CA LYS A 76 -14.18 13.54 9.66
C LYS A 76 -15.30 12.50 9.49
N ASP A 77 -14.95 11.22 9.38
CA ASP A 77 -15.92 10.13 9.28
C ASP A 77 -16.44 9.67 10.65
N VAL A 78 -15.94 10.30 11.73
CA VAL A 78 -16.36 10.06 13.11
C VAL A 78 -17.15 11.27 13.65
N ILE A 79 -18.43 11.06 13.89
CA ILE A 79 -19.34 12.04 14.48
C ILE A 79 -18.96 12.23 15.96
N ASN A 80 -18.87 13.49 16.42
CA ASN A 80 -18.47 13.83 17.80
C ASN A 80 -17.19 13.10 18.23
N ASN A 81 -16.17 13.13 17.37
CA ASN A 81 -14.93 12.40 17.57
C ASN A 81 -14.27 12.70 18.94
N PRO A 82 -13.69 11.69 19.62
CA PRO A 82 -13.17 11.85 20.99
C PRO A 82 -11.80 12.51 21.06
N TRP A 83 -11.21 12.91 19.93
CA TRP A 83 -9.82 13.39 19.85
C TRP A 83 -9.70 14.91 19.82
N GLY A 84 -10.80 15.67 19.98
CA GLY A 84 -10.76 17.14 20.01
C GLY A 84 -10.07 17.74 18.79
N ASP A 85 -9.04 18.55 18.99
CA ASP A 85 -8.26 19.20 17.93
C ASP A 85 -7.04 18.40 17.46
N GLU A 86 -6.83 17.20 18.00
CA GLU A 86 -5.65 16.41 17.66
C GLU A 86 -5.60 15.97 16.20
N ASN A 87 -4.39 15.91 15.63
CA ASN A 87 -4.17 15.38 14.29
C ASN A 87 -4.30 13.85 14.32
N ILE A 88 -5.29 13.32 13.60
CA ILE A 88 -5.56 11.88 13.49
C ILE A 88 -5.36 11.48 12.04
N TYR A 89 -4.35 10.65 11.80
CA TYR A 89 -4.09 10.07 10.48
C TYR A 89 -5.18 9.05 10.16
N GLY A 90 -5.68 9.11 8.93
CA GLY A 90 -6.64 8.14 8.42
C GLY A 90 -6.01 6.82 7.97
N LEU A 91 -6.85 5.82 7.73
CA LEU A 91 -6.46 4.51 7.21
C LEU A 91 -7.43 4.00 6.15
N SER A 92 -6.90 3.54 5.03
CA SER A 92 -7.69 2.83 4.02
C SER A 92 -7.91 1.36 4.40
N ILE A 93 -9.14 0.87 4.29
CA ILE A 93 -9.49 -0.53 4.52
C ILE A 93 -10.11 -1.11 3.24
N HIS A 94 -9.53 -2.19 2.73
CA HIS A 94 -9.98 -2.89 1.55
C HIS A 94 -11.09 -3.90 1.91
N PRO A 95 -12.19 -3.98 1.16
CA PRO A 95 -13.34 -4.83 1.54
C PRO A 95 -13.02 -6.33 1.62
N LYS A 96 -11.99 -6.79 0.93
CA LYS A 96 -11.56 -8.21 0.91
C LYS A 96 -10.35 -8.52 1.80
N TYR A 97 -9.50 -7.52 2.03
CA TYR A 97 -8.16 -7.70 2.60
C TYR A 97 -7.97 -6.90 3.90
N GLY A 98 -8.98 -6.16 4.36
CA GLY A 98 -8.83 -5.30 5.53
C GLY A 98 -7.70 -4.30 5.31
N GLY A 99 -6.79 -4.21 6.28
CA GLY A 99 -5.54 -3.46 6.13
C GLY A 99 -4.37 -4.27 5.56
N TRP A 100 -4.55 -5.52 5.13
CA TRP A 100 -3.48 -6.39 4.58
C TRP A 100 -3.15 -6.09 3.12
N PHE A 101 -2.96 -4.81 2.80
CA PHE A 101 -2.53 -4.34 1.50
C PHE A 101 -1.70 -3.06 1.63
N ALA A 102 -1.18 -2.59 0.50
CA ALA A 102 -0.57 -1.27 0.35
C ALA A 102 -0.94 -0.71 -1.02
N ILE A 103 -1.11 0.61 -1.10
CA ILE A 103 -1.34 1.33 -2.35
C ILE A 103 0.04 1.76 -2.85
N ARG A 104 0.39 1.45 -4.11
CA ARG A 104 1.79 1.52 -4.58
C ARG A 104 2.06 2.60 -5.62
N ALA A 105 1.13 2.80 -6.54
CA ALA A 105 1.33 3.77 -7.61
C ALA A 105 -0.01 4.23 -8.16
N ALA A 106 -0.01 5.44 -8.71
CA ALA A 106 -0.99 5.87 -9.70
C ALA A 106 -0.33 5.87 -11.08
N ILE A 107 -1.10 5.40 -12.07
CA ILE A 107 -0.72 5.40 -13.48
C ILE A 107 -1.64 6.37 -14.19
N ILE A 108 -1.08 7.43 -14.78
CA ILE A 108 -1.84 8.50 -15.42
C ILE A 108 -1.59 8.43 -16.93
N PHE A 109 -2.62 8.07 -17.68
CA PHE A 109 -2.59 8.07 -19.14
C PHE A 109 -3.09 9.42 -19.67
N LYS A 110 -2.18 10.34 -20.05
CA LYS A 110 -2.56 11.72 -20.36
C LYS A 110 -3.45 11.84 -21.61
N ASN A 111 -3.26 10.94 -22.57
CA ASN A 111 -3.98 10.95 -23.85
C ASN A 111 -5.32 10.21 -23.80
N LEU A 112 -5.66 9.54 -22.70
CA LEU A 112 -6.91 8.80 -22.56
C LEU A 112 -7.91 9.60 -21.72
N LYS A 113 -9.04 9.93 -22.32
CA LYS A 113 -10.14 10.66 -21.66
C LYS A 113 -11.40 9.81 -21.68
N PHE A 114 -11.98 9.61 -20.51
CA PHE A 114 -13.21 8.83 -20.35
C PHE A 114 -14.23 9.67 -19.55
N PRO A 115 -14.86 10.68 -20.17
CA PRO A 115 -15.81 11.55 -19.47
C PRO A 115 -17.01 10.77 -18.91
N ASP A 116 -17.41 9.69 -19.58
CA ASP A 116 -18.53 8.84 -19.19
C ASP A 116 -18.13 7.65 -18.30
N LEU A 117 -16.88 7.61 -17.82
CA LEU A 117 -16.43 6.55 -16.91
C LEU A 117 -17.22 6.65 -15.61
N LYS A 118 -18.09 5.68 -15.39
CA LYS A 118 -18.90 5.61 -14.18
C LYS A 118 -17.99 5.43 -12.96
N LYS A 119 -18.01 6.42 -12.08
CA LYS A 119 -17.35 6.33 -10.78
C LYS A 119 -17.99 5.21 -9.96
N LYS A 120 -17.16 4.31 -9.43
CA LYS A 120 -17.58 3.33 -8.43
C LYS A 120 -17.17 3.85 -7.06
N ASP A 121 -18.13 4.03 -6.17
CA ASP A 121 -17.83 4.43 -4.81
C ASP A 121 -17.18 3.27 -4.03
N PRO A 122 -16.25 3.58 -3.10
CA PRO A 122 -15.66 2.56 -2.25
C PRO A 122 -16.72 2.02 -1.29
N VAL A 123 -16.63 0.72 -0.97
CA VAL A 123 -17.58 0.08 -0.05
C VAL A 123 -17.25 0.50 1.39
N ASP A 124 -18.20 1.13 2.07
CA ASP A 124 -18.12 1.38 3.50
C ASP A 124 -18.43 0.09 4.28
N ILE A 125 -17.37 -0.61 4.65
CA ILE A 125 -17.42 -1.88 5.40
C ILE A 125 -17.45 -1.69 6.92
N LEU A 126 -17.19 -0.48 7.42
CA LEU A 126 -17.21 -0.10 8.83
C LEU A 126 -18.22 1.02 9.06
N PRO A 127 -19.54 0.75 8.89
CA PRO A 127 -20.56 1.80 8.99
C PRO A 127 -20.73 2.31 10.43
N ASP A 128 -20.33 1.53 11.44
CA ASP A 128 -20.55 1.90 12.85
C ASP A 128 -19.44 2.82 13.40
N GLN A 129 -19.85 3.80 14.19
CA GLN A 129 -18.96 4.82 14.75
C GLN A 129 -17.94 4.24 15.73
N LYS A 130 -18.33 3.22 16.51
CA LYS A 130 -17.46 2.60 17.51
C LYS A 130 -16.26 1.92 16.85
N THR A 131 -16.47 1.22 15.74
CA THR A 131 -15.41 0.55 15.00
C THR A 131 -14.50 1.56 14.28
N ARG A 132 -15.06 2.66 13.74
CA ARG A 132 -14.23 3.76 13.20
C ARG A 132 -13.34 4.41 14.26
N ILE A 133 -13.89 4.67 15.45
CA ILE A 133 -13.12 5.17 16.60
C ILE A 133 -12.03 4.19 16.99
N ASN A 134 -12.36 2.90 17.10
CA ASN A 134 -11.40 1.86 17.44
C ASN A 134 -10.26 1.78 16.41
N LEU A 135 -10.59 1.78 15.11
CA LEU A 135 -9.61 1.73 14.02
C LEU A 135 -8.61 2.90 14.10
N LEU A 136 -9.12 4.12 14.20
CA LEU A 136 -8.29 5.32 14.21
C LEU A 136 -7.51 5.45 15.53
N THR A 137 -8.06 4.98 16.66
CA THR A 137 -7.36 4.95 17.95
C THR A 137 -6.21 3.95 17.93
N MET A 138 -6.43 2.73 17.42
CA MET A 138 -5.38 1.73 17.29
C MET A 138 -4.20 2.25 16.46
N LEU A 139 -4.49 2.98 15.38
CA LEU A 139 -3.46 3.56 14.52
C LEU A 139 -2.68 4.68 15.21
N ASN A 140 -3.38 5.63 15.84
CA ASN A 140 -2.79 6.91 16.23
C ASN A 140 -2.39 6.99 17.71
N LYS A 141 -2.96 6.15 18.58
CA LYS A 141 -2.78 6.23 20.04
C LYS A 141 -2.11 4.99 20.60
N ASP A 142 -2.57 3.81 20.17
CA ASP A 142 -2.07 2.54 20.70
C ASP A 142 -0.88 2.00 19.90
N PHE A 143 -0.59 2.59 18.73
CA PHE A 143 0.45 2.13 17.80
C PHE A 143 0.29 0.66 17.38
N LYS A 144 -0.96 0.18 17.36
CA LYS A 144 -1.38 -1.19 17.01
C LYS A 144 -1.64 -1.35 15.51
N TYR A 145 -0.64 -0.99 14.71
CA TYR A 145 -0.74 -0.94 13.25
C TYR A 145 -1.06 -2.29 12.61
N TRP A 146 -0.64 -3.40 13.22
CA TRP A 146 -0.85 -4.74 12.67
C TRP A 146 -2.25 -5.26 13.00
N GLU A 147 -2.69 -5.04 14.23
CA GLU A 147 -4.02 -5.38 14.72
C GLU A 147 -5.10 -4.59 14.00
N ALA A 148 -4.83 -3.32 13.68
CA ALA A 148 -5.74 -2.49 12.88
C ALA A 148 -6.02 -3.08 11.47
N ARG A 149 -5.13 -3.95 10.94
CA ARG A 149 -5.35 -4.61 9.65
C ARG A 149 -6.44 -5.68 9.70
N ASP A 150 -6.70 -6.19 10.90
CA ASP A 150 -7.70 -7.23 11.22
C ASP A 150 -9.01 -6.63 11.76
N ILE A 151 -9.27 -5.34 11.50
CA ILE A 151 -10.53 -4.68 11.90
C ILE A 151 -11.78 -5.36 11.31
N ILE A 152 -11.62 -6.11 10.23
CA ILE A 152 -12.63 -6.99 9.64
C ILE A 152 -12.07 -8.40 9.48
N GLU A 153 -12.96 -9.38 9.28
CA GLU A 153 -12.58 -10.68 8.75
C GLU A 153 -12.09 -10.54 7.30
N VAL A 154 -10.97 -11.18 6.98
CA VAL A 154 -10.30 -11.04 5.69
C VAL A 154 -10.07 -12.39 5.03
N SER A 155 -10.14 -12.41 3.71
CA SER A 155 -9.93 -13.65 2.93
C SER A 155 -8.47 -14.12 2.88
N GLU A 156 -7.52 -13.19 3.02
CA GLU A 156 -6.09 -13.46 2.90
C GLU A 156 -5.32 -12.41 3.70
N LYS A 157 -4.27 -12.86 4.39
CA LYS A 157 -3.32 -12.03 5.12
C LYS A 157 -1.93 -12.15 4.49
N TYR A 158 -1.02 -11.29 4.90
CA TYR A 158 0.40 -11.49 4.57
C TYR A 158 0.90 -12.78 5.21
N THR A 159 1.80 -13.47 4.51
CA THR A 159 2.53 -14.64 5.04
C THR A 159 3.39 -14.22 6.24
N GLU A 160 3.77 -15.17 7.09
CA GLU A 160 4.67 -14.90 8.22
C GLU A 160 6.01 -14.32 7.74
N GLU A 161 6.52 -14.82 6.61
CA GLU A 161 7.73 -14.30 5.95
C GLU A 161 7.56 -12.82 5.54
N ALA A 162 6.44 -12.48 4.89
CA ALA A 162 6.14 -11.11 4.52
C ALA A 162 5.98 -10.20 5.74
N ILE A 163 5.34 -10.68 6.81
CA ILE A 163 5.21 -9.95 8.08
C ILE A 163 6.59 -9.71 8.70
N LYS A 164 7.44 -10.75 8.79
CA LYS A 164 8.82 -10.64 9.28
C LYS A 164 9.59 -9.58 8.49
N TYR A 165 9.46 -9.61 7.17
CA TYR A 165 10.10 -8.64 6.27
C TYR A 165 9.63 -7.20 6.54
N PHE A 166 8.31 -6.95 6.60
CA PHE A 166 7.78 -5.60 6.77
C PHE A 166 7.95 -5.05 8.20
N LYS A 167 7.95 -5.92 9.23
CA LYS A 167 8.30 -5.54 10.61
C LYS A 167 9.79 -5.21 10.77
N THR A 168 10.64 -5.75 9.89
CA THR A 168 12.07 -5.46 9.91
C THR A 168 12.34 -4.07 9.36
N MET A 169 13.09 -3.27 10.12
CA MET A 169 13.53 -1.92 9.72
C MET A 169 14.25 -1.96 8.37
N PRO A 170 14.04 -0.98 7.47
CA PRO A 170 14.64 -0.99 6.12
C PRO A 170 16.13 -1.31 6.09
N LYS A 171 16.92 -0.67 6.97
CA LYS A 171 18.37 -0.88 7.12
C LYS A 171 18.80 -2.32 7.46
N ASN A 172 17.89 -3.13 7.99
CA ASN A 172 18.15 -4.51 8.41
C ASN A 172 17.56 -5.55 7.46
N ARG A 173 16.79 -5.14 6.44
CA ARG A 173 16.11 -6.06 5.50
C ARG A 173 17.08 -6.84 4.62
N TYR A 174 18.31 -6.35 4.43
CA TYR A 174 19.33 -7.03 3.63
C TYR A 174 19.62 -8.45 4.13
N LYS A 175 19.60 -8.68 5.46
CA LYS A 175 19.82 -10.02 6.04
C LYS A 175 18.74 -11.01 5.61
N LEU A 176 17.48 -10.56 5.63
CA LEU A 176 16.35 -11.37 5.18
C LEU A 176 16.45 -11.66 3.69
N ILE A 177 16.91 -10.71 2.88
CA ILE A 177 17.10 -10.91 1.45
C ILE A 177 18.24 -11.92 1.18
N GLU A 178 19.33 -11.86 1.93
CA GLU A 178 20.40 -12.86 1.87
C GLU A 178 19.89 -14.26 2.25
N GLU A 179 19.08 -14.38 3.31
CA GLU A 179 18.38 -15.63 3.67
C GLU A 179 17.49 -16.13 2.50
N MET A 180 16.68 -15.25 1.90
CA MET A 180 15.79 -15.60 0.78
C MET A 180 16.57 -16.11 -0.44
N LEU A 181 17.71 -15.47 -0.76
CA LEU A 181 18.56 -15.86 -1.88
C LEU A 181 19.27 -17.19 -1.65
N ALA A 182 19.74 -17.45 -0.41
CA ALA A 182 20.34 -18.74 -0.05
C ALA A 182 19.32 -19.88 -0.20
N ASN A 183 18.12 -19.72 0.36
CA ASN A 183 17.07 -20.74 0.31
C ASN A 183 16.56 -21.04 -1.12
N LYS A 184 16.76 -20.14 -2.07
CA LYS A 184 16.47 -20.39 -3.49
C LYS A 184 17.39 -21.49 -4.05
N ASN A 185 18.67 -21.45 -3.69
CA ASN A 185 19.67 -22.37 -4.21
C ASN A 185 19.53 -23.79 -3.64
N ASP A 186 18.92 -23.93 -2.47
CA ASP A 186 18.67 -25.24 -1.84
C ASP A 186 17.42 -25.95 -2.38
N ASN A 187 16.54 -25.22 -3.09
CA ASN A 187 15.27 -25.73 -3.65
C ASN A 187 15.26 -25.76 -5.19
N ALA A 188 16.41 -25.52 -5.84
CA ALA A 188 16.61 -25.55 -7.28
C ALA A 188 17.42 -26.78 -7.70
#